data_AF-A0A845X3X9-F1
#
_entry.id   AF-A0A845X3X9-F1
#
_cell.length_a   1.000
_cell.length_b   1.000
_cell.length_c   1.000
_cell.angle_alpha   90.00
_cell.angle_beta   90.00
_cell.angle_gamma   90.00
#
_symmetry.space_group_name_H-M   'P 1'
#
loop_
_entity.id
_entity.type
_entity.pdbx_description
1 polymer ?
#
loop_
_entity_poly.entity_id
_entity_poly.type
_entity_poly.pdbx_seq_one_letter_code
_entity_poly.pdbx_strand_id
1 'polypeptide(L)'
;MCLHRLPLFTFYQYSCTSYLWKRLYFQETRTRFHGMGSTTFRKIAQERGLEPDECYCLGQKKEFPDIAIEVVLSSGIVNKLDIYRGLGVTEVWQWESGAFKIYQLRAAGYDCVETSQLLPGCDIKQLASYVQPENQFDAVMEFRDWLRSRQA
;
A
#
# COMPACT_ATOMS: atom_id res chain seq x y z
N MET A 1 -25.98 11.68 -3.58
CA MET A 1 -26.04 10.24 -3.25
C MET A 1 -25.24 10.03 -1.97
N CYS A 2 -25.93 9.73 -0.86
CA CYS A 2 -25.30 9.60 0.45
C CYS A 2 -24.54 8.27 0.56
N LEU A 3 -23.22 8.36 0.66
CA LEU A 3 -22.33 7.28 1.08
C LEU A 3 -22.54 7.02 2.59
N HIS A 4 -23.54 6.20 2.91
CA HIS A 4 -23.63 5.59 4.23
C HIS A 4 -23.58 4.07 4.05
N ARG A 5 -22.54 3.48 4.66
CA ARG A 5 -22.34 2.04 4.92
C ARG A 5 -21.83 1.19 3.75
N LEU A 6 -20.52 1.26 3.52
CA LEU A 6 -19.81 -0.02 3.40
C LEU A 6 -19.69 -0.57 4.84
N PRO A 7 -20.22 -1.76 5.15
CA PRO A 7 -20.16 -2.32 6.50
C PRO A 7 -18.70 -2.55 6.94
N LEU A 8 -18.44 -2.50 8.26
CA LEU A 8 -17.14 -2.85 8.86
C LEU A 8 -16.59 -4.22 8.42
N PHE A 9 -17.47 -5.09 7.90
CA PHE A 9 -17.12 -6.36 7.29
C PHE A 9 -16.24 -6.19 6.03
N THR A 10 -16.53 -5.20 5.19
CA THR A 10 -15.75 -4.88 4.00
C THR A 10 -14.36 -4.35 4.37
N PHE A 11 -14.23 -3.61 5.48
CA PHE A 11 -12.93 -3.14 6.01
C PHE A 11 -11.99 -4.29 6.37
N TYR A 12 -12.48 -5.30 7.10
CA TYR A 12 -11.68 -6.48 7.45
C TYR A 12 -11.37 -7.37 6.24
N GLN A 13 -12.30 -7.49 5.30
CA GLN A 13 -12.11 -8.26 4.06
C GLN A 13 -11.06 -7.62 3.13
N TYR A 14 -11.06 -6.29 2.97
CA TYR A 14 -10.02 -5.57 2.22
C TYR A 14 -8.67 -5.55 2.95
N SER A 15 -8.67 -5.39 4.27
CA SER A 15 -7.45 -5.46 5.07
C SER A 15 -6.79 -6.85 4.92
N CYS A 16 -7.55 -7.95 5.09
CA CYS A 16 -7.04 -9.32 4.92
C CYS A 16 -6.50 -9.63 3.52
N THR A 17 -7.18 -9.20 2.45
CA THR A 17 -6.68 -9.39 1.07
C THR A 17 -5.43 -8.58 0.81
N SER A 18 -5.36 -7.35 1.33
CA SER A 18 -4.21 -6.47 1.15
C SER A 18 -2.89 -7.04 1.70
N TYR A 19 -2.93 -7.79 2.82
CA TYR A 19 -1.73 -8.37 3.42
C TYR A 19 -1.08 -9.47 2.59
N LEU A 20 -1.86 -10.25 1.84
CA LEU A 20 -1.38 -11.49 1.22
C LEU A 20 -0.71 -11.27 -0.13
N TRP A 21 -1.24 -10.40 -0.98
CA TRP A 21 -0.67 -10.21 -2.32
C TRP A 21 0.58 -9.34 -2.33
N LYS A 22 0.74 -8.37 -1.41
CA LYS A 22 1.93 -7.50 -1.36
C LYS A 22 3.18 -8.26 -0.96
N ARG A 23 3.04 -9.04 0.12
CA ARG A 23 4.06 -9.97 0.57
C ARG A 23 4.38 -10.99 -0.52
N LEU A 24 3.36 -11.49 -1.22
CA LEU A 24 3.55 -12.38 -2.36
C LEU A 24 4.37 -11.73 -3.47
N TYR A 25 4.05 -10.49 -3.86
CA TYR A 25 4.82 -9.76 -4.88
C TYR A 25 6.30 -9.70 -4.48
N PHE A 26 6.60 -9.20 -3.27
CA PHE A 26 7.99 -9.12 -2.81
C PHE A 26 8.71 -10.47 -2.76
N GLN A 27 7.99 -11.55 -2.40
CA GLN A 27 8.55 -12.90 -2.36
C GLN A 27 8.88 -13.42 -3.77
N GLU A 28 7.93 -13.32 -4.70
CA GLU A 28 8.10 -13.84 -6.07
C GLU A 28 9.09 -12.98 -6.87
N THR A 29 9.17 -11.67 -6.63
CA THR A 29 10.19 -10.81 -7.26
C THR A 29 11.54 -10.79 -6.52
N ARG A 30 11.65 -11.53 -5.40
CA ARG A 30 12.82 -11.54 -4.52
C ARG A 30 13.23 -10.14 -4.02
N THR A 31 12.26 -9.24 -3.88
CA THR A 31 12.46 -7.93 -3.28
C THR A 31 12.55 -8.07 -1.77
N ARG A 32 13.69 -7.74 -1.17
CA ARG A 32 13.86 -7.74 0.29
C ARG A 32 13.01 -6.63 0.90
N PHE A 33 12.26 -6.95 1.94
CA PHE A 33 11.42 -5.99 2.65
C PHE A 33 11.36 -6.26 4.15
N HIS A 34 11.07 -5.23 4.91
CA HIS A 34 10.72 -5.29 6.33
C HIS A 34 9.37 -4.59 6.51
N GLY A 35 8.37 -5.36 6.92
CA GLY A 35 7.04 -4.83 7.22
C GLY A 35 6.94 -4.26 8.63
N MET A 36 5.94 -3.41 8.83
CA MET A 36 5.68 -2.64 10.06
C MET A 36 6.80 -1.65 10.36
N GLY A 37 6.50 -0.36 10.20
CA GLY A 37 7.41 0.73 10.49
C GLY A 37 7.99 0.61 11.90
N SER A 38 9.16 1.21 12.11
CA SER A 38 9.83 1.16 13.40
C SER A 38 8.89 1.66 14.51
N THR A 39 9.13 1.21 15.76
CA THR A 39 8.41 1.72 16.93
C THR A 39 8.46 3.25 16.96
N THR A 40 9.59 3.84 16.53
CA THR A 40 9.76 5.29 16.41
C THR A 40 8.83 5.90 15.36
N PHE A 41 8.80 5.37 14.13
CA PHE A 41 7.91 5.87 13.09
C PHE A 41 6.44 5.81 13.51
N ARG A 42 6.01 4.68 14.10
CA ARG A 42 4.63 4.54 14.58
C ARG A 42 4.27 5.57 15.63
N LYS A 43 5.17 5.80 16.60
CA LYS A 43 4.97 6.80 17.64
C LYS A 43 4.83 8.21 17.03
N ILE A 44 5.76 8.61 16.16
CA ILE A 44 5.74 9.95 15.55
C ILE A 44 4.51 10.11 14.62
N ALA A 45 4.17 9.08 13.84
CA ALA A 45 2.98 9.08 12.99
C ALA A 45 1.73 9.28 13.85
N GLN A 46 1.58 8.50 14.93
CA GLN A 46 0.44 8.60 15.84
C GLN A 46 0.34 9.99 16.50
N GLU A 47 1.46 10.56 16.95
CA GLU A 47 1.52 11.92 17.51
C GLU A 47 1.08 12.99 16.50
N ARG A 48 1.24 12.73 15.20
CA ARG A 48 0.77 13.59 14.10
C ARG A 48 -0.65 13.23 13.61
N GLY A 49 -1.34 12.29 14.28
CA GLY A 49 -2.69 11.85 13.91
C GLY A 49 -2.74 10.88 12.73
N LEU A 50 -1.65 10.15 12.48
CA LEU A 50 -1.52 9.18 11.40
C LEU A 50 -1.33 7.76 11.94
N GLU A 51 -2.17 6.85 11.49
CA GLU A 51 -2.02 5.40 11.70
C GLU A 51 -2.04 4.72 10.32
N PRO A 52 -0.87 4.35 9.77
CA PRO A 52 -0.79 3.66 8.49
C PRO A 52 -1.46 2.29 8.56
N ASP A 53 -2.23 1.92 7.54
CA ASP A 53 -2.68 0.53 7.38
C ASP A 53 -1.46 -0.39 7.22
N GLU A 54 -0.54 -0.03 6.34
CA GLU A 54 0.71 -0.76 6.13
C GLU A 54 1.88 0.13 5.74
N CYS A 55 3.09 -0.35 6.07
CA CYS A 55 4.32 0.30 5.67
C CYS A 55 5.49 -0.69 5.56
N TYR A 56 6.41 -0.39 4.63
CA TYR A 56 7.52 -1.26 4.25
C TYR A 56 8.83 -0.49 4.10
N CYS A 57 9.90 -1.04 4.67
CA CYS A 57 11.27 -0.66 4.35
C CYS A 57 11.82 -1.66 3.32
N LEU A 58 12.31 -1.19 2.18
CA LEU A 58 12.93 -2.03 1.16
C LEU A 58 14.42 -2.23 1.45
N GLY A 59 14.91 -3.43 1.15
CA GLY A 59 16.31 -3.83 1.33
C GLY A 59 16.67 -4.17 2.77
N GLN A 60 16.62 -3.17 3.65
CA GLN A 60 17.03 -3.28 5.06
C GLN A 60 16.02 -2.61 5.99
N LYS A 61 16.07 -2.93 7.28
CA LYS A 61 15.26 -2.26 8.29
C LYS A 61 15.71 -0.80 8.42
N LYS A 62 14.76 0.13 8.37
CA LYS A 62 14.97 1.57 8.51
C LYS A 62 14.09 2.11 9.62
N GLU A 63 14.39 3.33 10.06
CA GLU A 63 13.55 4.04 11.01
C GLU A 63 12.23 4.47 10.36
N PHE A 64 12.31 5.03 9.14
CA PHE A 64 11.16 5.47 8.35
C PHE A 64 10.96 4.53 7.13
N PRO A 65 9.71 4.20 6.78
CA PRO A 65 9.42 3.32 5.66
C PRO A 65 9.64 4.01 4.31
N ASP A 66 9.92 3.20 3.29
CA ASP A 66 10.00 3.69 1.90
C ASP A 66 8.61 3.75 1.26
N ILE A 67 7.76 2.77 1.57
CA ILE A 67 6.38 2.68 1.06
C ILE A 67 5.41 2.69 2.23
N ALA A 68 4.38 3.54 2.16
CA ALA A 68 3.18 3.43 2.99
C ALA A 68 1.95 3.14 2.12
N ILE A 69 1.01 2.37 2.64
CA ILE A 69 -0.23 2.03 1.94
C ILE A 69 -1.40 2.42 2.82
N GLU A 70 -2.39 3.05 2.19
CA GLU A 70 -3.57 3.63 2.82
C GLU A 70 -4.83 3.15 2.12
N VAL A 71 -5.80 2.64 2.88
CA VAL A 71 -7.13 2.32 2.37
C VAL A 71 -8.03 3.54 2.61
N VAL A 72 -8.39 4.22 1.53
CA VAL A 72 -9.23 5.43 1.60
C VAL A 72 -10.70 5.03 1.52
N LEU A 73 -11.37 4.98 2.67
CA LEU A 73 -12.82 4.71 2.76
C LEU A 73 -13.67 5.98 2.70
N SER A 74 -13.15 7.07 3.24
CA SER A 74 -13.74 8.39 3.21
C SER A 74 -12.63 9.42 3.17
N SER A 75 -12.89 10.55 2.50
CA SER A 75 -12.01 11.71 2.58
C SER A 75 -12.06 12.27 4.00
N GLY A 76 -11.05 11.96 4.81
CA GLY A 76 -10.88 12.54 6.14
C GLY A 76 -10.55 14.03 6.07
N ILE A 77 -10.76 14.75 7.18
CA ILE A 77 -10.37 16.16 7.33
C ILE A 77 -8.84 16.32 7.35
N VAL A 78 -8.13 15.28 7.80
CA VAL A 78 -6.67 15.26 7.91
C VAL A 78 -6.03 14.95 6.56
N ASN A 79 -5.15 15.84 6.09
CA ASN A 79 -4.33 15.58 4.91
C ASN A 79 -3.17 14.61 5.27
N LYS A 80 -3.43 13.30 5.19
CA LYS A 80 -2.43 12.26 5.49
C LYS A 80 -1.17 12.39 4.64
N LEU A 81 -1.28 12.84 3.37
CA LEU A 81 -0.13 13.03 2.49
C LEU A 81 0.82 14.10 3.04
N ASP A 82 0.31 15.17 3.65
CA ASP A 82 1.18 16.18 4.28
C ASP A 82 1.94 15.60 5.49
N ILE A 83 1.32 14.71 6.26
CA ILE A 83 1.98 14.05 7.38
C ILE A 83 3.09 13.12 6.85
N TYR A 84 2.79 12.27 5.85
CA TYR A 84 3.77 11.40 5.22
C TYR A 84 4.95 12.18 4.61
N ARG A 85 4.67 13.33 4.01
CA ARG A 85 5.69 14.25 3.47
C ARG A 85 6.61 14.73 4.58
N GLY A 86 6.04 15.17 5.70
CA GLY A 86 6.81 15.57 6.88
C GLY A 86 7.54 14.42 7.59
N LEU A 87 7.24 13.16 7.25
CA LEU A 87 7.94 11.96 7.73
C LEU A 87 8.93 11.41 6.69
N GLY A 88 8.98 11.99 5.48
CA GLY A 88 9.91 11.61 4.43
C GLY A 88 9.63 10.25 3.78
N VAL A 89 8.38 9.78 3.77
CA VAL A 89 8.04 8.50 3.13
C VAL A 89 8.12 8.64 1.60
N THR A 90 8.91 7.80 0.96
CA THR A 90 9.22 7.96 -0.47
C THR A 90 8.00 7.76 -1.38
N GLU A 91 7.20 6.72 -1.14
CA GLU A 91 5.95 6.47 -1.87
C GLU A 91 4.77 6.23 -0.92
N VAL A 92 3.62 6.82 -1.22
CA VAL A 92 2.34 6.54 -0.55
C VAL A 92 1.35 6.00 -1.57
N TRP A 93 0.82 4.81 -1.34
CA TRP A 93 -0.14 4.17 -2.22
C TRP A 93 -1.51 4.20 -1.59
N GLN A 94 -2.46 4.88 -2.22
CA GLN A 94 -3.84 4.96 -1.75
C GLN A 94 -4.70 3.98 -2.54
N TRP A 95 -5.31 3.02 -1.85
CA TRP A 95 -6.37 2.19 -2.40
C TRP A 95 -7.70 2.91 -2.27
N GLU A 96 -8.31 3.25 -3.39
CA GLU A 96 -9.59 3.95 -3.46
C GLU A 96 -10.42 3.33 -4.59
N SER A 97 -11.66 2.93 -4.28
CA SER A 97 -12.64 2.45 -5.27
C SER A 97 -12.13 1.38 -6.25
N GLY A 98 -11.30 0.44 -5.78
CA GLY A 98 -10.80 -0.67 -6.61
C GLY A 98 -9.51 -0.38 -7.39
N ALA A 99 -8.86 0.76 -7.14
CA ALA A 99 -7.63 1.14 -7.81
C ALA A 99 -6.59 1.71 -6.83
N PHE A 100 -5.31 1.60 -7.21
CA PHE A 100 -4.22 2.29 -6.53
C PHE A 100 -3.93 3.64 -7.20
N LYS A 101 -3.82 4.68 -6.37
CA LYS A 101 -3.14 5.94 -6.70
C LYS A 101 -1.79 5.96 -6.01
N ILE A 102 -0.72 6.19 -6.77
CA ILE A 102 0.64 6.25 -6.23
C ILE A 102 1.07 7.70 -6.14
N TYR A 103 1.56 8.08 -4.97
CA TYR A 103 2.11 9.39 -4.69
C TYR A 103 3.59 9.26 -4.42
N GLN A 104 4.42 9.87 -5.26
CA GLN A 104 5.88 9.87 -5.14
C GLN A 104 6.36 11.18 -4.52
N LEU A 105 7.16 11.10 -3.46
CA LEU A 105 7.74 12.26 -2.81
C LEU A 105 8.77 12.93 -3.73
N ARG A 106 8.61 14.23 -3.92
CA ARG A 106 9.49 15.16 -4.65
C ARG A 106 9.87 16.35 -3.76
N ALA A 107 10.73 17.21 -4.27
CA ALA A 107 11.17 18.42 -3.58
C ALA A 107 10.01 19.34 -3.16
N ALA A 108 8.96 19.46 -4.00
CA ALA A 108 7.81 20.32 -3.74
C ALA A 108 6.67 19.64 -2.97
N GLY A 109 6.71 18.32 -2.81
CA GLY A 109 5.61 17.54 -2.24
C GLY A 109 5.38 16.23 -2.98
N TYR A 110 4.18 15.68 -2.88
CA TYR A 110 3.81 14.44 -3.57
C TYR A 110 3.24 14.71 -4.96
N ASP A 111 3.78 14.01 -5.95
CA ASP A 111 3.19 13.92 -7.29
C ASP A 111 2.43 12.61 -7.45
N CYS A 112 1.25 12.64 -8.06
CA CYS A 112 0.56 11.42 -8.47
C CYS A 112 1.26 10.84 -9.71
N VAL A 113 1.65 9.57 -9.65
CA VAL A 113 2.36 8.86 -10.72
C VAL A 113 1.63 7.57 -11.10
N GLU A 114 1.80 7.12 -12.34
CA GLU A 114 1.16 5.89 -12.84
C GLU A 114 1.93 4.62 -12.47
N THR A 115 3.23 4.74 -12.23
CA THR A 115 4.14 3.62 -11.96
C THR A 115 4.96 3.89 -10.71
N SER A 116 5.20 2.85 -9.91
CA SER A 116 6.12 2.93 -8.77
C SER A 116 7.56 3.09 -9.25
N GLN A 117 8.31 4.00 -8.63
CA GLN A 117 9.75 4.15 -8.82
C GLN A 117 10.53 3.15 -7.98
N LEU A 118 9.99 2.79 -6.82
CA LEU A 118 10.58 1.80 -5.92
C LEU A 118 10.38 0.37 -6.41
N LEU A 119 9.29 0.10 -7.14
CA LEU A 119 8.93 -1.20 -7.69
C LEU A 119 8.61 -1.08 -9.20
N PRO A 120 9.62 -0.77 -10.05
CA PRO A 120 9.40 -0.46 -11.47
C PRO A 120 8.83 -1.64 -12.29
N GLY A 121 9.00 -2.88 -11.81
CA GLY A 121 8.41 -4.07 -12.43
C GLY A 121 6.99 -4.40 -11.94
N CYS A 122 6.39 -3.56 -11.09
CA CYS A 122 5.07 -3.81 -10.54
C CYS A 122 4.00 -3.23 -11.47
N ASP A 123 3.24 -4.10 -12.14
CA ASP A 123 2.05 -3.68 -12.86
C ASP A 123 0.92 -3.40 -11.87
N ILE A 124 0.77 -2.13 -11.51
CA ILE A 124 -0.16 -1.68 -10.46
C ILE A 124 -1.62 -1.94 -10.82
N LYS A 125 -1.96 -1.90 -12.13
CA LYS A 125 -3.32 -2.18 -12.59
C LYS A 125 -3.62 -3.67 -12.49
N GLN A 126 -2.68 -4.51 -12.91
CA GLN A 126 -2.85 -5.95 -12.73
C GLN A 126 -2.92 -6.30 -11.24
N LEU A 127 -2.04 -5.73 -10.43
CA LEU A 127 -2.03 -5.89 -8.98
C LEU A 127 -3.42 -5.60 -8.37
N ALA A 128 -4.03 -4.48 -8.77
CA ALA A 128 -5.35 -4.09 -8.34
C ALA A 128 -6.44 -5.12 -8.71
N SER A 129 -6.37 -5.73 -9.89
CA SER A 129 -7.36 -6.74 -10.32
C SER A 129 -7.37 -8.02 -9.47
N TYR A 130 -6.29 -8.28 -8.73
CA TYR A 130 -6.19 -9.43 -7.81
C TYR A 130 -6.57 -9.09 -6.37
N VAL A 131 -6.98 -7.84 -6.09
CA VAL A 131 -7.54 -7.46 -4.79
C VAL A 131 -9.03 -7.85 -4.75
N GLN A 132 -9.29 -9.13 -4.48
CA GLN A 132 -10.65 -9.70 -4.48
C GLN A 132 -11.00 -10.32 -3.12
N PRO A 133 -11.62 -9.56 -2.20
CA PRO A 133 -11.88 -10.03 -0.84
C PRO A 133 -12.77 -11.27 -0.73
N GLU A 134 -13.74 -11.41 -1.62
CA GLU A 134 -14.65 -12.55 -1.65
C GLU A 134 -14.01 -13.83 -2.22
N ASN A 135 -12.92 -13.70 -2.99
CA ASN A 135 -12.20 -14.82 -3.58
C ASN A 135 -10.69 -14.79 -3.29
N GLN A 136 -10.36 -14.50 -2.03
CA GLN A 136 -9.00 -14.18 -1.62
C GLN A 136 -7.99 -15.28 -1.94
N PHE A 137 -8.32 -16.54 -1.65
CA PHE A 137 -7.37 -17.64 -1.83
C PHE A 137 -7.02 -17.84 -3.30
N ASP A 138 -8.02 -17.96 -4.16
CA ASP A 138 -7.80 -18.18 -5.60
C ASP A 138 -7.12 -16.96 -6.23
N ALA A 139 -7.54 -15.73 -5.89
CA ALA A 139 -6.92 -14.52 -6.42
C ALA A 139 -5.41 -14.42 -6.06
N VAL A 140 -5.01 -14.85 -4.87
CA VAL A 140 -3.60 -14.90 -4.46
C VAL A 140 -2.84 -15.97 -5.24
N MET A 141 -3.42 -17.15 -5.46
CA MET A 141 -2.81 -18.22 -6.23
C MET A 141 -2.65 -17.84 -7.70
N GLU A 142 -3.69 -17.29 -8.32
CA GLU A 142 -3.66 -16.80 -9.70
C GLU A 142 -2.64 -15.68 -9.88
N PHE A 143 -2.57 -14.73 -8.94
CA PHE A 143 -1.58 -13.67 -9.00
C PHE A 143 -0.15 -14.20 -8.92
N ARG A 144 0.09 -15.21 -8.08
CA ARG A 144 1.39 -15.88 -7.99
C ARG A 144 1.77 -16.53 -9.32
N ASP A 145 0.86 -17.27 -9.91
CA ASP A 145 1.11 -17.97 -11.17
C ASP A 145 1.34 -16.98 -12.32
N TRP A 146 0.60 -15.88 -12.34
CA TRP A 146 0.82 -14.77 -13.26
C TRP A 146 2.20 -14.12 -13.08
N LEU A 147 2.66 -13.88 -11.85
CA LEU A 147 4.01 -13.34 -11.61
C LEU A 147 5.09 -14.29 -12.13
N ARG A 148 4.92 -15.59 -11.94
CA ARG A 148 5.87 -16.62 -12.39
C ARG A 148 5.91 -16.74 -13.91
N SER A 149 4.76 -16.66 -14.59
CA SER A 149 4.71 -16.73 -16.05
C SER A 149 5.40 -15.56 -16.74
N ARG A 150 5.53 -14.40 -16.07
CA ARG A 150 6.29 -13.23 -16.55
C ARG A 150 7.79 -13.30 -16.32
N GLN A 151 8.25 -14.22 -15.47
CA GLN A 151 9.67 -14.44 -15.18
C GLN A 151 10.27 -15.61 -15.97
N ALA A 152 9.41 -16.39 -16.64
CA ALA A 152 9.77 -17.54 -17.47
C ALA A 152 10.23 -17.13 -18.88
#